data_AF-A0A6C0LR43-F1
#
_entry.id   AF-A0A6C0LR43-F1
#
_cell.length_a   1.000
_cell.length_b   1.000
_cell.length_c   1.000
_cell.angle_alpha   90.00
_cell.angle_beta   90.00
_cell.angle_gamma   90.00
#
_symmetry.space_group_name_H-M   'P 1'
#
loop_
_entity.id
_entity.type
_entity.pdbx_description
1 polymer ?
#
loop_
_entity_poly.entity_id
_entity_poly.type
_entity_poly.pdbx_seq_one_letter_code
_entity_poly.pdbx_strand_id
1 'polypeptide(L)'
;MSKSIKYSRTLVDYLMPPKKTRKVKSPLADGCPIGDAGAGCSVSGKNYEIKIAKTCKTVRSPYMELPFNTQPMDTLGGCGADIDIKLNWRAESDIGVEAKRPTPDWMQMKLDKNKEGIWVGVGAGKIPPASKMIFETIIGAANLFGGKTPTFLEHPVTHSEWTTIKKETPEFKDTYIPCGDNTISQLYKAKGCQYIQVDGKGLYHTGEDTCDFGVPYFECPQRVRIRLKVHTRSNKKGHMCLSVMAAAQPTKLKDLKASTYSLDAVAKLPPSLLPAKTSKTPSPKVGPSPKKKKTSSPSSVISNNNLGTLVAGIGDLNI
;
A
#
# COMPACT_ATOMS: atom_id res chain seq x y z
N MET A 1 -77.70 40.14 25.49
CA MET A 1 -77.17 38.76 25.54
C MET A 1 -75.83 38.72 24.81
N SER A 2 -74.73 38.14 25.23
CA SER A 2 -74.14 37.78 26.52
C SER A 2 -72.64 37.54 26.17
N LYS A 3 -71.72 38.07 26.97
CA LYS A 3 -70.26 37.92 26.82
C LYS A 3 -69.79 36.59 27.44
N SER A 4 -68.75 35.97 26.88
CA SER A 4 -67.80 35.05 27.56
C SER A 4 -66.57 34.93 26.64
N ILE A 5 -65.32 35.30 26.94
CA ILE A 5 -64.37 35.21 28.08
C ILE A 5 -63.66 33.85 28.26
N LYS A 6 -62.35 33.86 27.86
CA LYS A 6 -61.15 33.13 28.34
C LYS A 6 -61.08 31.60 28.11
N TYR A 7 -59.93 30.95 27.88
CA TYR A 7 -58.62 31.09 28.56
C TYR A 7 -57.40 30.74 27.69
N SER A 8 -56.25 31.20 28.20
CA SER A 8 -54.87 31.02 27.75
C SER A 8 -54.32 29.60 27.87
N ARG A 9 -53.27 29.31 27.08
CA ARG A 9 -52.20 28.38 27.49
C ARG A 9 -50.84 28.87 26.98
N THR A 10 -50.14 29.53 27.91
CA THR A 10 -48.72 29.42 28.22
C THR A 10 -47.70 29.15 27.10
N LEU A 11 -46.93 30.21 26.82
CA LEU A 11 -45.48 30.21 26.69
C LEU A 11 -44.79 29.21 27.63
N VAL A 12 -44.23 28.13 27.10
CA VAL A 12 -42.93 27.55 27.50
C VAL A 12 -42.43 26.79 26.27
N ASP A 13 -41.39 27.31 25.61
CA ASP A 13 -40.35 26.58 24.86
C ASP A 13 -39.52 27.57 24.02
N TYR A 14 -39.04 28.63 24.68
CA TYR A 14 -37.81 29.30 24.28
C TYR A 14 -36.74 28.78 25.24
N LEU A 15 -35.59 28.35 24.69
CA LEU A 15 -34.40 27.79 25.37
C LEU A 15 -34.24 26.26 25.34
N MET A 16 -34.38 25.64 24.17
CA MET A 16 -33.70 24.37 23.86
C MET A 16 -32.65 24.62 22.78
N PRO A 17 -31.34 24.36 23.04
CA PRO A 17 -30.33 24.43 21.99
C PRO A 17 -30.65 23.41 20.89
N PRO A 18 -30.36 23.71 19.62
CA PRO A 18 -30.65 22.79 18.52
C PRO A 18 -29.96 21.45 18.78
N LYS A 19 -30.76 20.38 18.89
CA LYS A 19 -30.26 19.01 18.93
C LYS A 19 -29.36 18.82 17.70
N LYS A 20 -28.10 18.46 17.94
CA LYS A 20 -27.13 18.10 16.89
C LYS A 20 -27.74 16.96 16.07
N THR A 21 -28.37 17.29 14.95
CA THR A 21 -28.75 16.30 13.96
C THR A 21 -27.46 15.72 13.40
N ARG A 22 -27.26 14.42 13.64
CA ARG A 22 -26.19 13.65 13.02
C ARG A 22 -26.34 13.85 11.51
N LYS A 23 -25.32 14.41 10.86
CA LYS A 23 -25.27 14.52 9.39
C LYS A 23 -25.59 13.14 8.81
N VAL A 24 -26.75 13.01 8.18
CA VAL A 24 -27.05 11.90 7.30
C VAL A 24 -25.98 11.93 6.22
N LYS A 25 -25.20 10.84 6.10
CA LYS A 25 -24.22 10.68 5.03
C LYS A 25 -24.97 10.80 3.70
N SER A 26 -24.48 11.66 2.81
CA SER A 26 -24.94 11.66 1.43
C SER A 26 -24.75 10.26 0.84
N PRO A 27 -25.69 9.74 0.04
CA PRO A 27 -25.49 8.49 -0.68
C PRO A 27 -24.48 8.73 -1.81
N LEU A 28 -23.20 8.50 -1.51
CA LEU A 28 -22.16 8.41 -2.52
C LEU A 28 -21.84 6.92 -2.69
N ALA A 29 -22.29 6.40 -3.84
CA ALA A 29 -21.99 5.10 -4.45
C ALA A 29 -21.94 3.90 -3.50
N ASP A 30 -22.99 3.09 -3.56
CA ASP A 30 -23.04 1.78 -2.92
C ASP A 30 -21.81 0.94 -3.26
N GLY A 31 -21.15 0.43 -2.20
CA GLY A 31 -20.29 -0.72 -2.32
C GLY A 31 -18.78 -0.46 -2.32
N CYS A 32 -18.25 0.26 -1.35
CA CYS A 32 -16.92 -0.07 -0.82
C CYS A 32 -17.04 -0.04 0.70
N PRO A 33 -16.69 -1.10 1.46
CA PRO A 33 -16.62 -0.99 2.91
C PRO A 33 -15.51 0.01 3.21
N ILE A 34 -15.90 1.26 3.44
CA ILE A 34 -14.99 2.36 3.74
C ILE A 34 -14.28 1.98 5.03
N GLY A 35 -12.99 1.61 4.93
CA GLY A 35 -12.11 1.45 6.09
C GLY A 35 -12.09 2.72 6.94
N ASP A 36 -11.72 2.56 8.21
CA ASP A 36 -11.80 3.58 9.26
C ASP A 36 -11.42 5.00 8.80
N ALA A 37 -12.28 6.00 8.99
CA ALA A 37 -11.99 7.36 8.54
C ALA A 37 -10.85 8.01 9.35
N GLY A 38 -9.89 8.65 8.66
CA GLY A 38 -8.85 9.47 9.28
C GLY A 38 -7.73 8.66 9.94
N ALA A 39 -7.41 8.95 11.20
CA ALA A 39 -6.32 8.31 11.95
C ALA A 39 -6.44 6.77 12.05
N GLY A 40 -7.67 6.23 11.97
CA GLY A 40 -7.91 4.79 11.94
C GLY A 40 -7.33 4.08 10.71
N CYS A 41 -7.26 4.75 9.54
CA CYS A 41 -6.58 4.21 8.36
C CYS A 41 -5.10 3.91 8.63
N SER A 42 -4.39 4.81 9.33
CA SER A 42 -2.96 4.64 9.61
C SER A 42 -2.71 3.50 10.60
N VAL A 43 -3.51 3.41 11.67
CA VAL A 43 -3.41 2.32 12.66
C VAL A 43 -3.74 0.97 12.02
N SER A 44 -4.83 0.91 11.27
CA SER A 44 -5.27 -0.31 10.59
C SER A 44 -4.30 -0.75 9.48
N GLY A 45 -3.63 0.18 8.80
CA GLY A 45 -2.53 -0.07 7.87
C GLY A 45 -1.31 -0.65 8.56
N LYS A 46 -0.82 0.01 9.64
CA LYS A 46 0.31 -0.50 10.44
C LYS A 46 0.06 -1.92 10.96
N ASN A 47 -1.14 -2.18 11.49
CA ASN A 47 -1.49 -3.52 11.97
C ASN A 47 -1.46 -4.57 10.85
N TYR A 48 -1.81 -4.17 9.63
CA TYR A 48 -1.75 -5.03 8.46
C TYR A 48 -0.32 -5.35 8.04
N GLU A 49 0.56 -4.34 8.01
CA GLU A 49 2.00 -4.53 7.79
C GLU A 49 2.62 -5.47 8.82
N ILE A 50 2.33 -5.26 10.11
CA ILE A 50 2.81 -6.13 11.20
C ILE A 50 2.34 -7.57 11.01
N LYS A 51 1.08 -7.77 10.60
CA LYS A 51 0.53 -9.11 10.32
C LYS A 51 1.33 -9.80 9.21
N ILE A 52 1.53 -9.13 8.07
CA ILE A 52 2.29 -9.65 6.93
C ILE A 52 3.73 -9.98 7.35
N ALA A 53 4.41 -9.05 8.03
CA ALA A 53 5.79 -9.25 8.48
C ALA A 53 5.89 -10.45 9.43
N LYS A 54 4.95 -10.62 10.36
CA LYS A 54 4.90 -11.79 11.26
C LYS A 54 4.73 -13.08 10.48
N THR A 55 3.83 -13.13 9.49
CA THR A 55 3.67 -14.31 8.64
C THR A 55 4.97 -14.64 7.90
N CYS A 56 5.60 -13.65 7.27
CA CYS A 56 6.84 -13.85 6.52
C CYS A 56 8.01 -14.29 7.42
N LYS A 57 8.05 -13.84 8.68
CA LYS A 57 9.06 -14.27 9.66
C LYS A 57 8.98 -15.75 10.07
N THR A 58 7.83 -16.40 9.86
CA THR A 58 7.65 -17.82 10.22
C THR A 58 8.25 -18.80 9.20
N VAL A 59 8.59 -18.31 8.01
CA VAL A 59 9.19 -19.12 6.94
C VAL A 59 10.61 -18.63 6.62
N ARG A 60 11.40 -19.48 5.97
CA ARG A 60 12.77 -19.15 5.54
C ARG A 60 12.79 -18.81 4.05
N SER A 61 13.79 -18.01 3.65
CA SER A 61 14.12 -17.89 2.23
C SER A 61 14.55 -19.25 1.67
N PRO A 62 14.16 -19.63 0.46
CA PRO A 62 14.63 -20.85 -0.18
C PRO A 62 16.09 -20.76 -0.63
N TYR A 63 16.68 -19.57 -0.69
CA TYR A 63 18.06 -19.34 -1.14
C TYR A 63 19.00 -18.85 -0.05
N MET A 64 18.49 -18.62 1.17
CA MET A 64 19.29 -18.09 2.27
C MET A 64 18.89 -18.72 3.59
N GLU A 65 19.85 -18.84 4.51
CA GLU A 65 19.62 -19.30 5.89
C GLU A 65 19.00 -18.22 6.81
N LEU A 66 18.21 -17.32 6.23
CA LEU A 66 17.52 -16.24 6.93
C LEU A 66 16.01 -16.44 6.90
N PRO A 67 15.28 -15.95 7.92
CA PRO A 67 13.83 -15.76 7.80
C PRO A 67 13.50 -14.93 6.56
N PHE A 68 12.35 -15.22 5.93
CA PHE A 68 11.94 -14.54 4.70
C PHE A 68 11.69 -13.02 4.89
N ASN A 69 11.55 -12.56 6.14
CA ASN A 69 11.57 -11.15 6.51
C ASN A 69 12.43 -10.98 7.77
N THR A 70 13.39 -10.05 7.79
CA THR A 70 14.19 -9.73 8.99
C THR A 70 13.87 -8.35 9.58
N GLN A 71 13.10 -7.51 8.86
CA GLN A 71 12.78 -6.14 9.23
C GLN A 71 12.27 -5.99 10.69
N PRO A 72 12.82 -5.07 11.50
CA PRO A 72 12.34 -4.83 12.86
C PRO A 72 10.89 -4.33 12.90
N MET A 73 10.07 -4.84 13.84
CA MET A 73 8.62 -4.57 13.88
C MET A 73 8.26 -3.13 14.21
N ASP A 74 9.13 -2.42 14.92
CA ASP A 74 9.00 -1.00 15.28
C ASP A 74 9.23 -0.06 14.09
N THR A 75 9.92 -0.53 13.04
CA THR A 75 10.10 0.22 11.78
C THR A 75 8.87 0.16 10.86
N LEU A 76 7.88 -0.68 11.15
CA LEU A 76 6.65 -0.83 10.36
C LEU A 76 5.61 0.28 10.66
N GLY A 77 4.81 0.62 9.65
CA GLY A 77 3.68 1.55 9.73
C GLY A 77 4.07 3.03 9.73
N GLY A 78 5.17 3.38 9.05
CA GLY A 78 5.65 4.76 8.93
C GLY A 78 4.98 5.54 7.78
N CYS A 79 4.85 6.86 7.92
CA CYS A 79 4.41 7.76 6.83
C CYS A 79 5.60 8.20 5.93
N GLY A 80 6.54 7.29 5.70
CA GLY A 80 7.82 7.54 5.02
C GLY A 80 7.77 7.33 3.51
N ALA A 81 8.92 7.55 2.87
CA ALA A 81 9.18 7.16 1.49
C ALA A 81 9.54 5.66 1.37
N ASP A 82 9.82 5.02 2.50
CA ASP A 82 10.34 3.66 2.56
C ASP A 82 9.30 2.62 2.14
N ILE A 83 9.79 1.46 1.76
CA ILE A 83 9.00 0.28 1.39
C ILE A 83 8.37 -0.31 2.66
N ASP A 84 7.08 -0.69 2.57
CA ASP A 84 6.32 -1.16 3.73
C ASP A 84 6.92 -2.45 4.32
N ILE A 85 7.18 -3.46 3.46
CA ILE A 85 7.75 -4.76 3.84
C ILE A 85 8.97 -5.07 2.97
N LYS A 86 10.10 -5.37 3.61
CA LYS A 86 11.32 -5.85 2.94
C LYS A 86 11.52 -7.34 3.20
N LEU A 87 11.65 -8.14 2.16
CA LEU A 87 11.79 -9.58 2.20
C LEU A 87 13.20 -9.98 1.75
N ASN A 88 13.65 -11.14 2.23
CA ASN A 88 14.95 -11.72 1.91
C ASN A 88 14.74 -12.82 0.87
N TRP A 89 15.18 -12.61 -0.37
CA TRP A 89 15.11 -13.63 -1.40
C TRP A 89 16.49 -14.15 -1.76
N ARG A 90 17.29 -13.37 -2.49
CA ARG A 90 18.68 -13.70 -2.86
C ARG A 90 19.70 -12.92 -2.04
N ALA A 91 19.30 -11.77 -1.50
CA ALA A 91 20.07 -10.98 -0.56
C ALA A 91 19.16 -10.48 0.58
N GLU A 92 19.75 -9.85 1.60
CA GLU A 92 18.97 -9.24 2.66
C GLU A 92 18.19 -8.02 2.15
N SER A 93 16.89 -7.97 2.42
CA SER A 93 15.98 -6.87 2.08
C SER A 93 15.95 -6.49 0.59
N ASP A 94 16.17 -7.46 -0.31
CA ASP A 94 16.25 -7.25 -1.76
C ASP A 94 14.88 -7.20 -2.45
N ILE A 95 13.83 -7.71 -1.79
CA ILE A 95 12.47 -7.70 -2.30
C ILE A 95 11.59 -6.76 -1.50
N GLY A 96 11.13 -5.70 -2.13
CA GLY A 96 10.16 -4.77 -1.60
C GLY A 96 8.72 -5.15 -1.91
N VAL A 97 7.86 -5.05 -0.89
CA VAL A 97 6.42 -5.26 -1.00
C VAL A 97 5.68 -4.06 -0.39
N GLU A 98 4.77 -3.47 -1.17
CA GLU A 98 3.82 -2.50 -0.64
C GLU A 98 2.59 -3.23 -0.06
N ALA A 99 2.21 -2.91 1.18
CA ALA A 99 1.01 -3.46 1.81
C ALA A 99 -0.16 -2.49 1.65
N LYS A 100 -1.28 -2.98 1.12
CA LYS A 100 -2.46 -2.15 0.85
C LYS A 100 -3.73 -2.76 1.39
N ARG A 101 -4.43 -1.94 2.19
CA ARG A 101 -5.83 -2.18 2.51
C ARG A 101 -6.73 -1.54 1.44
N PRO A 102 -8.04 -1.84 1.40
CA PRO A 102 -8.99 -1.25 0.46
C PRO A 102 -9.28 0.23 0.78
N THR A 103 -8.24 1.06 0.82
CA THR A 103 -8.31 2.51 1.02
C THR A 103 -8.35 3.21 -0.33
N PRO A 104 -8.90 4.44 -0.39
CA PRO A 104 -9.13 5.12 -1.66
C PRO A 104 -7.86 5.68 -2.31
N ASP A 105 -6.79 5.96 -1.56
CA ASP A 105 -5.61 6.65 -2.06
C ASP A 105 -4.37 5.76 -1.96
N TRP A 106 -3.80 5.42 -3.10
CA TRP A 106 -2.62 4.57 -3.25
C TRP A 106 -1.49 5.42 -3.85
N MET A 107 -0.44 5.63 -3.05
CA MET A 107 0.59 6.65 -3.26
C MET A 107 0.02 8.08 -3.35
N GLN A 108 0.74 9.06 -2.78
CA GLN A 108 0.29 10.45 -2.77
C GLN A 108 1.45 11.39 -3.09
N MET A 109 1.17 12.44 -3.83
CA MET A 109 2.11 13.50 -4.14
C MET A 109 1.49 14.85 -3.82
N LYS A 110 2.22 15.70 -3.08
CA LYS A 110 1.83 17.10 -2.91
C LYS A 110 2.19 17.87 -4.18
N LEU A 111 1.26 18.69 -4.65
CA LEU A 111 1.41 19.54 -5.82
C LEU A 111 1.62 21.00 -5.41
N ASP A 112 2.32 21.72 -6.29
CA ASP A 112 2.45 23.17 -6.29
C ASP A 112 2.51 23.69 -7.72
N LYS A 113 2.37 25.00 -7.92
CA LYS A 113 2.61 25.64 -9.22
C LYS A 113 4.09 26.02 -9.35
N ASN A 114 4.69 25.70 -10.49
CA ASN A 114 6.00 26.25 -10.86
C ASN A 114 5.88 27.73 -11.29
N LYS A 115 7.00 28.34 -11.71
CA LYS A 115 7.03 29.76 -12.12
C LYS A 115 6.17 30.03 -13.36
N GLU A 116 5.94 29.02 -14.17
CA GLU A 116 5.13 29.03 -15.38
C GLU A 116 3.63 28.76 -15.08
N GLY A 117 3.26 28.56 -13.81
CA GLY A 117 1.88 28.30 -13.39
C GLY A 117 1.41 26.85 -13.59
N ILE A 118 2.32 25.95 -13.97
CA ILE A 118 2.06 24.52 -14.22
C ILE A 118 2.12 23.74 -12.91
N TRP A 119 1.17 22.83 -12.71
CA TRP A 119 1.13 21.95 -11.55
C TRP A 119 2.22 20.88 -11.61
N VAL A 120 3.10 20.89 -10.61
CA VAL A 120 4.24 19.97 -10.48
C VAL A 120 4.29 19.39 -9.07
N GLY A 121 4.95 18.25 -8.90
CA GLY A 121 5.25 17.70 -7.59
C GLY A 121 6.25 18.58 -6.84
N VAL A 122 6.01 18.82 -5.55
CA VAL A 122 6.96 19.58 -4.71
C VAL A 122 8.34 18.91 -4.68
N GLY A 123 9.42 19.69 -4.78
CA GLY A 123 10.79 19.17 -4.82
C GLY A 123 11.21 18.40 -3.57
N ALA A 124 10.80 18.85 -2.38
CA ALA A 124 11.08 18.18 -1.10
C ALA A 124 10.08 17.06 -0.76
N GLY A 125 9.46 16.44 -1.78
CA GLY A 125 8.49 15.37 -1.60
C GLY A 125 9.12 14.05 -1.13
N LYS A 126 8.33 13.19 -0.49
CA LYS A 126 8.75 11.82 -0.09
C LYS A 126 8.59 10.79 -1.22
N ILE A 127 8.07 11.19 -2.37
CA ILE A 127 7.84 10.29 -3.49
C ILE A 127 9.12 10.22 -4.35
N PRO A 128 9.52 9.03 -4.82
CA PRO A 128 10.68 8.89 -5.71
C PRO A 128 10.55 9.74 -6.99
N PRO A 129 11.65 10.24 -7.55
CA PRO A 129 11.63 11.05 -8.79
C PRO A 129 10.91 10.35 -9.96
N ALA A 130 11.12 9.05 -10.14
CA ALA A 130 10.46 8.28 -11.19
C ALA A 130 8.93 8.23 -11.01
N SER A 131 8.45 7.98 -9.78
CA SER A 131 7.02 8.00 -9.48
C SER A 131 6.42 9.40 -9.62
N LYS A 132 7.18 10.45 -9.30
CA LYS A 132 6.79 11.85 -9.53
C LYS A 132 6.55 12.14 -11.02
N MET A 133 7.46 11.72 -11.90
CA MET A 133 7.31 11.92 -13.35
C MET A 133 6.03 11.27 -13.91
N ILE A 134 5.64 10.10 -13.39
CA ILE A 134 4.38 9.44 -13.77
C ILE A 134 3.18 10.32 -13.44
N PHE A 135 3.11 10.84 -12.21
CA PHE A 135 2.03 11.76 -11.82
C PHE A 135 2.04 13.04 -12.68
N GLU A 136 3.20 13.66 -12.88
CA GLU A 136 3.32 14.91 -13.66
C GLU A 136 2.91 14.71 -15.11
N THR A 137 3.22 13.55 -15.70
CA THR A 137 2.76 13.19 -17.06
C THR A 137 1.24 13.11 -17.13
N ILE A 138 0.60 12.47 -16.15
CA ILE A 138 -0.88 12.36 -16.09
C ILE A 138 -1.53 13.73 -15.84
N ILE A 139 -0.92 14.55 -14.98
CA ILE A 139 -1.47 15.84 -14.56
C ILE A 139 -1.24 16.93 -15.60
N GLY A 140 -0.13 16.90 -16.33
CA GLY A 140 0.29 17.96 -17.26
C GLY A 140 -0.74 18.25 -18.36
N ALA A 141 -1.61 17.29 -18.67
CA ALA A 141 -2.70 17.45 -19.63
C ALA A 141 -4.00 18.04 -19.03
N ALA A 142 -4.09 18.23 -17.71
CA ALA A 142 -5.34 18.53 -17.02
C ALA A 142 -5.50 20.02 -16.66
N ASN A 143 -6.68 20.58 -16.97
CA ASN A 143 -7.09 21.88 -16.48
C ASN A 143 -7.61 21.78 -15.02
N LEU A 144 -6.69 21.79 -14.06
CA LEU A 144 -7.04 21.67 -12.65
C LEU A 144 -7.74 22.92 -12.13
N PHE A 145 -8.83 22.70 -11.39
CA PHE A 145 -9.62 23.76 -10.75
C PHE A 145 -10.09 24.87 -11.70
N GLY A 146 -10.37 24.51 -12.97
CA GLY A 146 -10.80 25.48 -13.98
C GLY A 146 -9.77 26.59 -14.23
N GLY A 147 -8.48 26.32 -14.00
CA GLY A 147 -7.38 27.27 -14.14
C GLY A 147 -7.15 28.14 -12.90
N LYS A 148 -8.09 28.14 -11.94
CA LYS A 148 -8.00 28.96 -10.72
C LYS A 148 -6.90 28.44 -9.78
N THR A 149 -6.25 29.35 -9.07
CA THR A 149 -5.33 29.02 -7.99
C THR A 149 -6.10 28.97 -6.66
N PRO A 150 -6.04 27.86 -5.89
CA PRO A 150 -6.58 27.82 -4.54
C PRO A 150 -5.97 28.92 -3.67
N THR A 151 -6.83 29.76 -3.09
CA THR A 151 -6.45 30.97 -2.35
C THR A 151 -5.43 30.73 -1.23
N PHE A 152 -5.46 29.54 -0.60
CA PHE A 152 -4.51 29.21 0.47
C PHE A 152 -3.05 29.06 0.00
N LEU A 153 -2.81 28.96 -1.31
CA LEU A 153 -1.46 28.94 -1.89
C LEU A 153 -0.88 30.36 -1.99
N GLU A 154 -1.72 31.38 -2.03
CA GLU A 154 -1.31 32.78 -2.17
C GLU A 154 -1.14 33.43 -0.80
N HIS A 155 -2.04 33.14 0.15
CA HIS A 155 -1.95 33.64 1.50
C HIS A 155 -2.57 32.67 2.54
N PRO A 156 -2.18 32.74 3.82
CA PRO A 156 -2.82 31.95 4.88
C PRO A 156 -4.32 32.22 4.97
N VAL A 157 -5.13 31.16 5.16
CA VAL A 157 -6.60 31.25 5.31
C VAL A 157 -7.06 30.59 6.60
N THR A 158 -8.09 31.14 7.22
CA THR A 158 -8.80 30.53 8.36
C THR A 158 -9.81 29.49 7.89
N HIS A 159 -10.32 28.68 8.83
CA HIS A 159 -11.31 27.64 8.50
C HIS A 159 -12.67 28.20 8.06
N SER A 160 -13.10 29.33 8.63
CA SER A 160 -14.32 30.02 8.23
C SER A 160 -14.21 30.54 6.80
N GLU A 161 -13.13 31.26 6.47
CA GLU A 161 -12.87 31.78 5.12
C GLU A 161 -12.83 30.65 4.10
N TRP A 162 -12.08 29.58 4.37
CA TRP A 162 -11.98 28.44 3.45
C TRP A 162 -13.32 27.75 3.19
N THR A 163 -14.18 27.68 4.21
CA THR A 163 -15.52 27.10 4.05
C THR A 163 -16.39 27.95 3.13
N THR A 164 -16.31 29.28 3.25
CA THR A 164 -17.00 30.23 2.35
C THR A 164 -16.46 30.13 0.93
N ILE A 165 -15.13 30.21 0.75
CA ILE A 165 -14.46 30.10 -0.56
C ILE A 165 -14.87 28.81 -1.28
N LYS A 166 -14.86 27.67 -0.58
CA LYS A 166 -15.23 26.37 -1.18
C LYS A 166 -16.71 26.28 -1.54
N LYS A 167 -17.59 27.00 -0.83
CA LYS A 167 -19.03 27.06 -1.15
C LYS A 167 -19.28 27.90 -2.41
N GLU A 168 -18.51 28.96 -2.59
CA GLU A 168 -18.66 29.94 -3.67
C GLU A 168 -17.86 29.57 -4.93
N THR A 169 -16.83 28.73 -4.80
CA THR A 169 -15.95 28.32 -5.90
C THR A 169 -16.14 26.83 -6.24
N PRO A 170 -17.09 26.48 -7.13
CA PRO A 170 -17.38 25.09 -7.47
C PRO A 170 -16.20 24.36 -8.13
N GLU A 171 -15.22 25.09 -8.68
CA GLU A 171 -14.02 24.54 -9.30
C GLU A 171 -13.07 23.89 -8.30
N PHE A 172 -13.15 24.23 -7.00
CA PHE A 172 -12.32 23.65 -5.93
C PHE A 172 -12.82 22.28 -5.42
N LYS A 173 -13.57 21.55 -6.26
CA LYS A 173 -13.94 20.16 -6.03
C LYS A 173 -12.81 19.21 -6.40
N ASP A 174 -12.88 17.98 -5.89
CA ASP A 174 -11.96 16.92 -6.30
C ASP A 174 -12.07 16.71 -7.82
N THR A 175 -10.92 16.69 -8.50
CA THR A 175 -10.82 16.38 -9.93
C THR A 175 -10.34 14.95 -10.09
N TYR A 176 -10.86 14.24 -11.09
CA TYR A 176 -10.53 12.85 -11.36
C TYR A 176 -10.06 12.70 -12.79
N ILE A 177 -8.82 12.26 -12.96
CA ILE A 177 -8.16 12.11 -14.25
C ILE A 177 -8.03 10.60 -14.52
N PRO A 178 -8.67 10.06 -15.57
CA PRO A 178 -8.44 8.67 -15.99
C PRO A 178 -6.95 8.43 -16.24
N CYS A 179 -6.46 7.24 -15.90
CA CYS A 179 -5.09 6.82 -16.21
C CYS A 179 -5.06 5.35 -16.61
N GLY A 180 -3.91 4.85 -17.06
CA GLY A 180 -3.77 3.45 -17.46
C GLY A 180 -4.01 2.49 -16.30
N ASP A 181 -4.51 1.29 -16.61
CA ASP A 181 -4.87 0.24 -15.65
C ASP A 181 -3.66 -0.35 -14.89
N ASN A 182 -2.45 0.07 -15.25
CA ASN A 182 -1.19 -0.34 -14.65
C ASN A 182 -0.45 0.80 -13.91
N THR A 183 -1.05 2.00 -13.81
CA THR A 183 -0.39 3.19 -13.24
C THR A 183 0.14 2.95 -11.82
N ILE A 184 -0.66 2.34 -10.95
CA ILE A 184 -0.28 1.99 -9.57
C ILE A 184 0.91 1.03 -9.55
N SER A 185 0.95 0.03 -10.42
CA SER A 185 2.08 -0.90 -10.54
C SER A 185 3.35 -0.17 -10.93
N GLN A 186 3.28 0.71 -11.92
CA GLN A 186 4.42 1.53 -12.33
C GLN A 186 4.90 2.45 -11.19
N LEU A 187 3.98 3.08 -10.47
CA LEU A 187 4.29 3.95 -9.33
C LEU A 187 5.04 3.20 -8.23
N TYR A 188 4.59 1.99 -7.86
CA TYR A 188 5.22 1.16 -6.83
C TYR A 188 6.50 0.47 -7.31
N LYS A 189 6.57 0.05 -8.57
CA LYS A 189 7.82 -0.40 -9.20
C LYS A 189 8.89 0.70 -9.14
N ALA A 190 8.53 1.94 -9.44
CA ALA A 190 9.41 3.10 -9.34
C ALA A 190 9.81 3.45 -7.90
N LYS A 191 9.05 2.99 -6.89
CA LYS A 191 9.42 3.03 -5.45
C LYS A 191 10.38 1.92 -5.06
N GLY A 192 10.62 0.94 -5.93
CA GLY A 192 11.45 -0.23 -5.65
C GLY A 192 10.67 -1.41 -5.10
N CYS A 193 9.33 -1.39 -5.14
CA CYS A 193 8.52 -2.54 -4.77
C CYS A 193 8.37 -3.49 -5.97
N GLN A 194 8.76 -4.75 -5.82
CA GLN A 194 8.52 -5.81 -6.80
C GLN A 194 7.10 -6.38 -6.68
N TYR A 195 6.48 -6.26 -5.50
CA TYR A 195 5.12 -6.75 -5.26
C TYR A 195 4.22 -5.75 -4.54
N ILE A 196 2.91 -5.99 -4.65
CA ILE A 196 1.87 -5.35 -3.85
C ILE A 196 1.03 -6.47 -3.21
N GLN A 197 0.91 -6.44 -1.89
CA GLN A 197 0.02 -7.30 -1.12
C GLN A 197 -1.26 -6.54 -0.79
N VAL A 198 -2.40 -7.02 -1.25
CA VAL A 198 -3.72 -6.39 -1.08
C VAL A 198 -4.59 -7.20 -0.13
N ASP A 199 -5.02 -6.58 0.97
CA ASP A 199 -5.86 -7.18 2.01
C ASP A 199 -7.13 -7.80 1.41
N GLY A 200 -7.29 -9.12 1.59
CA GLY A 200 -8.41 -9.89 1.06
C GLY A 200 -8.35 -10.23 -0.44
N LYS A 201 -7.30 -9.81 -1.15
CA LYS A 201 -7.12 -10.04 -2.60
C LYS A 201 -5.85 -10.80 -2.95
N GLY A 202 -4.82 -10.75 -2.10
CA GLY A 202 -3.59 -11.53 -2.26
C GLY A 202 -2.39 -10.72 -2.78
N LEU A 203 -1.36 -11.44 -3.22
CA LEU A 203 -0.08 -10.90 -3.67
C LEU A 203 -0.05 -10.75 -5.20
N TYR A 204 0.50 -9.65 -5.69
CA TYR A 204 0.61 -9.33 -7.11
C TYR A 204 2.00 -8.78 -7.41
N HIS A 205 2.56 -9.01 -8.60
CA HIS A 205 3.81 -8.37 -9.02
C HIS A 205 3.54 -6.99 -9.67
N THR A 206 4.50 -6.07 -9.56
CA THR A 206 4.45 -4.70 -10.13
C THR A 206 5.18 -4.55 -11.46
N GLY A 207 5.82 -5.63 -11.92
CA GLY A 207 6.57 -5.68 -13.17
C GLY A 207 6.91 -7.12 -13.51
N GLU A 208 8.06 -7.58 -13.05
CA GLU A 208 8.47 -8.99 -13.15
C GLU A 208 8.18 -9.73 -11.84
N ASP A 209 7.70 -10.97 -11.92
CA ASP A 209 7.55 -11.87 -10.77
C ASP A 209 8.94 -12.38 -10.33
N THR A 210 9.71 -11.52 -9.67
CA THR A 210 11.14 -11.72 -9.35
C THR A 210 11.44 -12.99 -8.54
N CYS A 211 10.44 -13.50 -7.83
CA CYS A 211 10.51 -14.66 -6.96
C CYS A 211 9.82 -15.88 -7.58
N ASP A 212 9.33 -15.77 -8.81
CA ASP A 212 8.60 -16.82 -9.51
C ASP A 212 7.50 -17.44 -8.65
N PHE A 213 6.72 -16.58 -8.00
CA PHE A 213 5.62 -17.03 -7.14
C PHE A 213 4.39 -17.49 -7.94
N GLY A 214 4.35 -17.24 -9.24
CA GLY A 214 3.19 -17.52 -10.09
C GLY A 214 2.00 -16.63 -9.74
N VAL A 215 2.28 -15.40 -9.28
CA VAL A 215 1.24 -14.42 -8.94
C VAL A 215 0.89 -13.56 -10.16
N PRO A 216 -0.33 -13.02 -10.26
CA PRO A 216 -0.69 -12.17 -11.39
C PRO A 216 -0.06 -10.76 -11.29
N TYR A 217 0.02 -10.09 -12.43
CA TYR A 217 0.35 -8.67 -12.50
C TYR A 217 -0.75 -7.84 -11.83
N PHE A 218 -0.38 -6.82 -11.06
CA PHE A 218 -1.39 -5.89 -10.53
C PHE A 218 -1.89 -4.98 -11.66
N GLU A 219 -3.13 -5.21 -12.08
CA GLU A 219 -3.79 -4.42 -13.11
C GLU A 219 -5.28 -4.30 -12.81
N CYS A 220 -5.78 -3.06 -12.82
CA CYS A 220 -7.21 -2.77 -12.71
C CYS A 220 -7.53 -1.34 -13.15
N PRO A 221 -8.78 -1.03 -13.51
CA PRO A 221 -9.20 0.33 -13.83
C PRO A 221 -8.85 1.35 -12.76
N GLN A 222 -8.15 2.42 -13.15
CA GLN A 222 -7.55 3.40 -12.24
C GLN A 222 -7.84 4.84 -12.63
N ARG A 223 -7.62 5.75 -11.68
CA ARG A 223 -7.63 7.20 -11.90
C ARG A 223 -6.67 7.90 -10.95
N VAL A 224 -6.23 9.09 -11.33
CA VAL A 224 -5.58 10.04 -10.42
C VAL A 224 -6.63 11.00 -9.86
N ARG A 225 -6.72 11.09 -8.54
CA ARG A 225 -7.53 12.09 -7.85
C ARG A 225 -6.68 13.28 -7.45
N ILE A 226 -7.10 14.47 -7.86
CA ILE A 226 -6.56 15.74 -7.39
C ILE A 226 -7.54 16.34 -6.38
N ARG A 227 -7.07 16.65 -5.18
CA ARG A 227 -7.91 17.21 -4.11
C ARG A 227 -7.22 18.31 -3.33
N LEU A 228 -8.03 19.17 -2.74
CA LEU A 228 -7.61 20.14 -1.73
C LEU A 228 -7.75 19.48 -0.34
N LYS A 229 -6.63 19.04 0.23
CA LYS A 229 -6.60 18.29 1.49
C LYS A 229 -6.36 19.23 2.66
N VAL A 230 -7.24 19.17 3.65
CA VAL A 230 -7.06 19.82 4.96
C VAL A 230 -6.26 18.88 5.85
N HIS A 231 -5.10 19.32 6.32
CA HIS A 231 -4.30 18.59 7.31
C HIS A 231 -4.67 19.03 8.73
N THR A 232 -4.75 20.35 8.94
CA THR A 232 -5.09 20.95 10.23
C THR A 232 -6.05 22.12 10.01
N ARG A 233 -7.08 22.22 10.86
CA ARG A 233 -8.09 23.30 10.77
C ARG A 233 -7.63 24.63 11.38
N SER A 234 -6.66 24.60 12.28
CA SER A 234 -6.09 25.80 12.89
C SER A 234 -4.69 25.49 13.42
N ASN A 235 -3.73 26.34 13.12
CA ASN A 235 -2.39 26.35 13.69
C ASN A 235 -2.30 27.36 14.85
N LYS A 236 -1.12 27.54 15.45
CA LYS A 236 -0.92 28.48 16.57
C LYS A 236 -1.27 29.95 16.24
N LYS A 237 -1.34 30.30 14.96
CA LYS A 237 -1.69 31.64 14.45
C LYS A 237 -3.15 31.73 13.98
N GLY A 238 -3.97 30.69 14.17
CA GLY A 238 -5.38 30.68 13.76
C GLY A 238 -5.65 30.27 12.31
N HIS A 239 -4.62 29.96 11.51
CA HIS A 239 -4.78 29.62 10.09
C HIS A 239 -4.78 28.11 9.85
N MET A 240 -5.40 27.68 8.75
CA MET A 240 -5.39 26.28 8.32
C MET A 240 -4.04 25.83 7.76
N CYS A 241 -3.84 24.52 7.71
CA CYS A 241 -2.81 23.88 6.91
C CYS A 241 -3.49 23.03 5.82
N LEU A 242 -3.32 23.44 4.56
CA LEU A 242 -3.88 22.77 3.40
C LEU A 242 -2.80 22.41 2.38
N SER A 243 -3.13 21.51 1.47
CA SER A 243 -2.30 21.24 0.29
C SER A 243 -3.15 20.75 -0.86
N VAL A 244 -2.66 20.98 -2.08
CA VAL A 244 -3.12 20.26 -3.27
C VAL A 244 -2.43 18.89 -3.28
N MET A 245 -3.21 17.80 -3.38
CA MET A 245 -2.70 16.43 -3.38
C MET A 245 -3.17 15.68 -4.61
N ALA A 246 -2.25 15.03 -5.30
CA ALA A 246 -2.52 13.95 -6.24
C ALA A 246 -2.45 12.60 -5.50
N ALA A 247 -3.32 11.66 -5.87
CA ALA A 247 -3.27 10.27 -5.42
C ALA A 247 -3.78 9.34 -6.50
N ALA A 248 -3.12 8.20 -6.73
CA ALA A 248 -3.66 7.17 -7.61
C ALA A 248 -4.76 6.39 -6.85
N GLN A 249 -5.80 5.97 -7.56
CA GLN A 249 -6.94 5.27 -6.98
C GLN A 249 -7.36 4.11 -7.88
N PRO A 250 -7.47 2.88 -7.36
CA PRO A 250 -8.20 1.83 -8.06
C PRO A 250 -9.70 2.17 -8.04
N THR A 251 -10.36 2.07 -9.18
CA THR A 251 -11.79 2.40 -9.32
C THR A 251 -12.70 1.18 -9.19
N LYS A 252 -12.17 0.00 -9.54
CA LYS A 252 -12.88 -1.29 -9.51
C LYS A 252 -12.11 -2.36 -8.75
N LEU A 253 -11.58 -2.02 -7.57
CA LEU A 253 -10.76 -2.96 -6.76
C LEU A 253 -11.53 -4.24 -6.38
N LYS A 254 -12.86 -4.15 -6.27
CA LYS A 254 -13.72 -5.32 -6.00
C LYS A 254 -13.67 -6.36 -7.10
N ASP A 255 -13.49 -5.91 -8.35
CA ASP A 255 -13.50 -6.75 -9.54
C ASP A 255 -12.10 -7.31 -9.83
N LEU A 256 -11.07 -6.84 -9.10
CA LEU A 256 -9.72 -7.39 -9.18
C LEU A 256 -9.76 -8.89 -8.88
N LYS A 257 -9.33 -9.70 -9.84
CA LYS A 257 -9.20 -11.16 -9.70
C LYS A 257 -8.26 -11.45 -8.55
N ALA A 258 -8.72 -12.24 -7.58
CA ALA A 258 -7.89 -12.63 -6.45
C ALA A 258 -6.67 -13.44 -6.91
N SER A 259 -5.52 -13.16 -6.30
CA SER A 259 -4.31 -13.94 -6.48
C SER A 259 -4.42 -15.28 -5.75
N THR A 260 -3.80 -16.31 -6.31
CA THR A 260 -3.72 -17.66 -5.72
C THR A 260 -2.96 -17.65 -4.40
N TYR A 261 -2.00 -16.73 -4.23
CA TYR A 261 -1.13 -16.64 -3.06
C TYR A 261 -1.26 -15.31 -2.35
N SER A 262 -0.92 -15.31 -1.06
CA SER A 262 -0.95 -14.14 -0.20
C SER A 262 -0.02 -14.27 0.98
N LEU A 263 0.54 -13.14 1.41
CA LEU A 263 1.31 -13.01 2.64
C LEU A 263 0.43 -12.85 3.90
N ASP A 264 -0.90 -13.00 3.77
CA ASP A 264 -1.86 -12.87 4.87
C ASP A 264 -1.80 -14.00 5.90
N ALA A 265 -1.33 -15.18 5.51
CA ALA A 265 -1.29 -16.37 6.37
C ALA A 265 -0.33 -17.42 5.79
N VAL A 266 0.28 -18.24 6.64
CA VAL A 266 1.24 -19.29 6.24
C VAL A 266 0.64 -20.24 5.21
N ALA A 267 -0.62 -20.64 5.39
CA ALA A 267 -1.31 -21.56 4.48
C ALA A 267 -1.58 -20.98 3.08
N LYS A 268 -1.40 -19.67 2.89
CA LYS A 268 -1.59 -18.97 1.61
C LYS A 268 -0.27 -18.56 0.95
N LEU A 269 0.88 -18.86 1.58
CA LEU A 269 2.17 -18.54 1.01
C LEU A 269 2.43 -19.35 -0.28
N PRO A 270 3.19 -18.80 -1.22
CA PRO A 270 3.71 -19.56 -2.37
C PRO A 270 4.39 -20.87 -1.92
N PRO A 271 4.21 -21.99 -2.65
CA PRO A 271 4.77 -23.30 -2.28
C PRO A 271 6.28 -23.30 -2.14
N SER A 272 6.98 -22.44 -2.90
CA SER A 272 8.44 -22.27 -2.84
C SER A 272 8.94 -21.79 -1.46
N LEU A 273 8.07 -21.21 -0.63
CA LEU A 273 8.38 -20.78 0.73
C LEU A 273 8.03 -21.82 1.81
N LEU A 274 7.32 -22.89 1.42
CA LEU A 274 6.88 -23.90 2.36
C LEU A 274 7.90 -25.03 2.42
N PRO A 275 8.14 -25.62 3.60
CA PRO A 275 9.02 -26.78 3.69
C PRO A 275 8.50 -27.87 2.77
N ALA A 276 9.42 -28.51 2.02
CA ALA A 276 9.08 -29.65 1.18
C ALA A 276 8.28 -30.63 2.04
N LYS A 277 7.06 -30.96 1.61
CA LYS A 277 6.27 -32.01 2.26
C LYS A 277 7.12 -33.26 2.14
N THR A 278 7.80 -33.63 3.22
CA THR A 278 8.46 -34.92 3.29
C THR A 278 7.34 -35.92 3.14
N SER A 279 7.23 -36.51 1.94
CA SER A 279 6.39 -37.66 1.72
C SER A 279 6.99 -38.75 2.59
N LYS A 280 6.59 -38.79 3.86
CA LYS A 280 6.64 -40.00 4.65
C LYS A 280 5.59 -40.92 4.03
N THR A 281 5.92 -41.45 2.85
CA THR A 281 5.37 -42.72 2.40
C THR A 281 5.71 -43.67 3.55
N PRO A 282 4.71 -44.23 4.27
CA PRO A 282 5.02 -45.22 5.28
C PRO A 282 5.75 -46.34 4.56
N SER A 283 7.04 -46.49 4.87
CA SER A 283 7.84 -47.60 4.36
C SER A 283 7.04 -48.87 4.61
N PRO A 284 6.80 -49.72 3.60
CA PRO A 284 6.15 -51.00 3.83
C PRO A 284 6.93 -51.69 4.95
N LYS A 285 6.22 -52.12 6.00
CA LYS A 285 6.80 -52.90 7.09
C LYS A 285 7.55 -54.07 6.46
N VAL A 286 8.88 -53.98 6.43
CA VAL A 286 9.74 -55.09 6.04
C VAL A 286 9.50 -56.17 7.07
N GLY A 287 8.77 -57.20 6.68
CA GLY A 287 8.65 -58.43 7.46
C GLY A 287 10.04 -58.99 7.75
N PRO A 288 10.20 -59.71 8.87
CA PRO A 288 11.51 -60.20 9.31
C PRO A 288 12.14 -61.06 8.22
N SER A 289 13.28 -60.57 7.68
CA SER A 289 14.07 -61.33 6.72
C SER A 289 14.81 -62.48 7.41
N PRO A 290 14.98 -63.64 6.75
CA PRO A 290 15.59 -64.82 7.35
C PRO A 290 17.10 -64.65 7.54
N LYS A 291 17.60 -65.23 8.66
CA LYS A 291 19.02 -65.32 9.03
C LYS A 291 19.88 -65.81 7.86
N LYS A 292 20.79 -64.97 7.36
CA LYS A 292 21.88 -65.38 6.47
C LYS A 292 23.13 -65.77 7.25
N LYS A 293 23.66 -66.94 6.92
CA LYS A 293 24.93 -67.53 7.39
C LYS A 293 26.12 -66.62 7.06
N LYS A 294 27.04 -66.51 8.03
CA LYS A 294 28.39 -65.96 7.89
C LYS A 294 29.18 -66.78 6.86
N THR A 295 29.76 -66.09 5.88
CA THR A 295 30.98 -66.51 5.18
C THR A 295 31.91 -65.32 5.08
N SER A 296 33.19 -65.62 5.12
CA SER A 296 34.31 -64.79 5.52
C SER A 296 35.18 -64.33 4.35
N SER A 297 35.68 -63.08 4.45
CA SER A 297 36.97 -62.58 3.91
C SER A 297 37.06 -62.25 2.40
N PRO A 298 38.09 -61.49 1.94
CA PRO A 298 38.53 -60.18 2.44
C PRO A 298 38.84 -59.15 1.30
N SER A 299 39.06 -57.89 1.73
CA SER A 299 39.96 -56.86 1.15
C SER A 299 39.82 -56.41 -0.32
N SER A 300 39.49 -55.13 -0.51
CA SER A 300 40.25 -54.29 -1.44
C SER A 300 40.25 -52.83 -0.99
N VAL A 301 41.47 -52.31 -0.93
CA VAL A 301 41.87 -50.93 -0.65
C VAL A 301 41.84 -50.18 -1.96
N ILE A 302 41.15 -49.03 -2.03
CA ILE A 302 41.48 -47.96 -2.99
C ILE A 302 41.33 -46.61 -2.28
N SER A 303 42.47 -46.05 -1.88
CA SER A 303 42.66 -44.60 -1.78
C SER A 303 42.87 -44.04 -3.19
N ASN A 304 42.36 -42.86 -3.50
CA ASN A 304 43.18 -41.83 -4.12
C ASN A 304 42.54 -40.45 -4.05
N ASN A 305 43.37 -39.54 -3.55
CA ASN A 305 43.25 -38.10 -3.63
C ASN A 305 43.14 -37.65 -5.08
N ASN A 306 42.37 -36.59 -5.36
CA ASN A 306 42.81 -35.62 -6.35
C ASN A 306 42.38 -34.21 -5.96
N LEU A 307 43.41 -33.46 -5.57
CA LEU A 307 43.44 -32.03 -5.32
C LEU A 307 43.65 -31.37 -6.69
N GLY A 308 42.68 -30.59 -7.17
CA GLY A 308 42.75 -29.88 -8.44
C GLY A 308 42.52 -28.39 -8.22
N THR A 309 43.60 -27.69 -7.88
CA THR A 309 43.72 -26.23 -7.85
C THR A 309 43.56 -25.68 -9.27
N LEU A 310 42.69 -24.68 -9.49
CA LEU A 310 42.69 -23.89 -10.72
C LEU A 310 42.63 -22.40 -10.41
N VAL A 311 43.58 -21.73 -11.06
CA VAL A 311 44.11 -20.38 -10.83
C VAL A 311 43.24 -19.32 -11.51
N ALA A 312 43.21 -18.17 -10.84
CA ALA A 312 43.01 -16.79 -11.28
C ALA A 312 42.68 -16.47 -12.75
N GLY A 313 41.70 -15.58 -12.90
CA GLY A 313 41.58 -14.68 -14.06
C GLY A 313 41.06 -13.33 -13.57
N ILE A 314 41.99 -12.43 -13.21
CA ILE A 314 41.73 -11.00 -13.00
C ILE A 314 41.84 -10.37 -14.38
N GLY A 315 40.73 -9.83 -14.89
CA GLY A 315 40.69 -9.01 -16.10
C GLY A 315 40.43 -7.57 -15.72
N ASP A 316 41.46 -6.75 -15.82
CA ASP A 316 41.40 -5.29 -15.77
C ASP A 316 40.55 -4.75 -16.93
N LEU A 317 39.68 -3.80 -16.63
CA LEU A 317 39.02 -2.92 -17.62
C LEU A 317 39.49 -1.50 -17.33
N ASN A 318 40.34 -1.00 -18.23
CA ASN A 318 40.77 0.39 -18.30
C ASN A 318 40.04 1.08 -19.46
N ILE A 319 39.67 2.34 -19.17
CA ILE A 319 39.10 3.42 -20.01
C ILE A 319 37.58 3.36 -20.19
#